data_AF-A0A142YJK9-F1
#
_entry.id   AF-A0A142YJK9-F1
#
_cell.length_a   1.000
_cell.length_b   1.000
_cell.length_c   1.000
_cell.angle_alpha   90.00
_cell.angle_beta   90.00
_cell.angle_gamma   90.00
#
_symmetry.space_group_name_H-M   'P 1'
#
loop_
_entity.id
_entity.type
_entity.pdbx_description
1 polymer ?
#
loop_
_entity_poly.entity_id
_entity_poly.type
_entity_poly.pdbx_seq_one_letter_code
_entity_poly.pdbx_strand_id
1 'polypeptide(L)'
;MRPFQFRLTHLALMVVVAAGVSAFLTAAGRARTAARASQCGNNPFRLHLGLRNYRDATGRNPPAVQLDAGGRSMHSWRAILCASQFPDAFAVPYDFGLPWDHPANLKAAVVAPNDMVCLNTQAAPARHANVAAVVDGDLCSLDLTGRVGPGGPWIVLVEVADPKIFWTEPRDVTPAEIAAFAAPHDPGGFAVAFSDGSSGRLSREEILANWAGARAVLGSV
;
A
#
# COMPACT_ATOMS: atom_id res chain seq x y z
N MET A 1 36.67 -28.88 -41.99
CA MET A 1 36.30 -28.12 -40.77
C MET A 1 37.52 -28.01 -39.88
N ARG A 2 38.02 -26.80 -39.59
CA ARG A 2 39.17 -26.63 -38.68
C ARG A 2 38.70 -26.89 -37.24
N PRO A 3 39.37 -27.75 -36.45
CA PRO A 3 38.94 -28.03 -35.08
C PRO A 3 39.10 -26.78 -34.22
N PHE A 4 38.08 -26.47 -33.42
CA PHE A 4 38.09 -25.36 -32.48
C PHE A 4 39.15 -25.64 -31.41
N GLN A 5 40.33 -25.01 -31.50
CA GLN A 5 41.40 -25.21 -30.53
C GLN A 5 41.14 -24.37 -29.28
N PHE A 6 40.64 -24.99 -28.22
CA PHE A 6 40.49 -24.37 -26.91
C PHE A 6 41.87 -23.99 -26.37
N ARG A 7 42.15 -22.69 -26.25
CA ARG A 7 43.38 -22.16 -25.63
C ARG A 7 43.06 -21.58 -24.27
N LEU A 8 44.04 -21.57 -23.37
CA LEU A 8 43.92 -20.99 -22.01
C LEU A 8 43.36 -19.56 -22.01
N THR A 9 43.66 -18.77 -23.05
CA THR A 9 43.15 -17.41 -23.25
C THR A 9 41.62 -17.36 -23.43
N HIS A 10 41.03 -18.33 -24.11
CA HIS A 10 39.57 -18.41 -24.26
C HIS A 10 38.91 -18.75 -22.92
N LEU A 11 39.51 -19.67 -22.14
CA LEU A 11 39.04 -19.98 -20.80
C LEU A 11 39.10 -18.75 -19.88
N ALA A 12 40.22 -18.02 -19.90
CA ALA A 12 40.37 -16.78 -19.15
C ALA A 12 39.33 -15.72 -19.54
N LEU A 13 39.06 -15.53 -20.84
CA LEU A 13 38.02 -14.63 -21.32
C LEU A 13 36.63 -15.04 -20.83
N MET A 14 36.30 -16.33 -20.90
CA MET A 14 35.01 -16.84 -20.41
C MET A 14 34.82 -16.59 -18.92
N VAL A 15 35.87 -16.78 -18.10
CA VAL A 15 35.82 -16.50 -16.66
C VAL A 15 35.58 -15.01 -16.39
N VAL A 16 36.27 -14.12 -17.11
CA VAL A 16 36.08 -12.66 -16.95
C VAL A 16 34.67 -12.23 -17.36
N VAL A 17 34.15 -12.74 -18.48
CA VAL A 17 32.78 -12.45 -18.92
C VAL A 17 31.76 -12.98 -17.91
N ALA A 18 31.92 -14.21 -17.43
CA ALA A 18 31.03 -14.80 -16.43
C ALA A 18 31.05 -14.00 -15.11
N ALA A 19 32.23 -13.56 -14.65
CA ALA A 19 32.35 -12.70 -13.48
C ALA A 19 31.67 -11.33 -13.69
N GLY A 20 31.85 -10.72 -14.87
CA GLY A 20 31.21 -9.46 -15.24
C GLY A 20 29.68 -9.57 -15.28
N VAL A 21 29.15 -10.62 -15.89
CA VAL A 21 27.70 -10.89 -15.91
C VAL A 21 27.16 -11.12 -14.50
N SER A 22 27.84 -11.91 -13.67
CA SER A 22 27.43 -12.15 -12.28
C SER A 22 27.39 -10.88 -11.44
N ALA A 23 28.42 -10.02 -11.55
CA ALA A 23 28.46 -8.72 -10.88
C ALA A 23 27.33 -7.81 -11.36
N PHE A 24 27.09 -7.76 -12.67
CA PHE A 24 26.00 -6.98 -13.26
C PHE A 24 24.62 -7.43 -12.77
N LEU A 25 24.34 -8.74 -12.76
CA LEU A 25 23.07 -9.28 -12.28
C LEU A 25 22.84 -8.94 -10.80
N THR A 26 23.89 -9.02 -9.97
CA THR A 26 23.83 -8.64 -8.56
C THR A 26 23.53 -7.15 -8.39
N ALA A 27 24.23 -6.28 -9.13
CA ALA A 27 24.01 -4.84 -9.09
C ALA A 27 22.59 -4.46 -9.56
N ALA A 28 22.13 -5.05 -10.66
CA ALA A 28 20.77 -4.86 -11.18
C ALA A 28 19.70 -5.32 -10.17
N GLY A 29 19.95 -6.44 -9.45
CA GLY A 29 19.09 -6.90 -8.37
C GLY A 29 18.96 -5.86 -7.26
N ARG A 30 20.08 -5.35 -6.74
CA ARG A 30 20.10 -4.32 -5.70
C ARG A 30 19.39 -3.04 -6.13
N ALA A 31 19.63 -2.58 -7.36
CA ALA A 31 18.97 -1.40 -7.91
C ALA A 31 17.44 -1.56 -7.98
N ARG A 32 16.95 -2.74 -8.39
CA ARG A 32 15.50 -3.04 -8.42
C ARG A 32 14.89 -3.05 -7.03
N THR A 33 15.54 -3.65 -6.04
CA THR A 33 15.05 -3.67 -4.65
C THR A 33 14.97 -2.25 -4.09
N ALA A 34 15.98 -1.41 -4.34
CA ALA A 34 15.98 -0.01 -3.92
C ALA A 34 14.86 0.80 -4.60
N ALA A 35 14.67 0.62 -5.91
CA ALA A 35 13.59 1.28 -6.64
C ALA A 35 12.20 0.86 -6.12
N ARG A 36 12.00 -0.43 -5.83
CA ARG A 36 10.76 -0.92 -5.21
C ARG A 36 10.55 -0.35 -3.82
N ALA A 37 11.59 -0.23 -2.99
CA ALA A 37 11.47 0.37 -1.66
C ALA A 37 10.99 1.82 -1.76
N SER A 38 11.55 2.59 -2.69
CA SER A 38 11.11 3.96 -2.96
C SER A 38 9.65 4.03 -3.45
N GLN A 39 9.21 3.07 -4.28
CA GLN A 39 7.82 2.98 -4.71
C GLN A 39 6.89 2.64 -3.54
N CYS A 40 7.24 1.64 -2.72
CA CYS A 40 6.49 1.25 -1.54
C CYS A 40 6.29 2.42 -0.58
N GLY A 41 7.37 3.16 -0.29
CA GLY A 41 7.31 4.33 0.60
C GLY A 41 6.41 5.46 0.09
N ASN A 42 6.15 5.51 -1.22
CA ASN A 42 5.26 6.49 -1.83
C ASN A 42 3.81 6.00 -2.02
N ASN A 43 3.52 4.74 -1.74
CA ASN A 43 2.17 4.20 -1.91
C ASN A 43 1.11 4.94 -1.09
N PRO A 44 1.32 5.25 0.21
CA PRO A 44 0.36 6.06 0.97
C PRO A 44 0.09 7.42 0.31
N PHE A 45 1.12 8.10 -0.18
CA PHE A 45 0.97 9.39 -0.87
C PHE A 45 0.14 9.28 -2.15
N ARG A 46 0.42 8.27 -2.98
CA ARG A 46 -0.31 8.05 -4.24
C ARG A 46 -1.78 7.74 -4.01
N LEU A 47 -2.07 6.92 -3.01
CA LEU A 47 -3.44 6.64 -2.59
C LEU A 47 -4.12 7.88 -2.02
N HIS A 48 -3.40 8.70 -1.25
CA HIS A 48 -3.92 9.97 -0.75
C HIS A 48 -4.29 10.95 -1.87
N LEU A 49 -3.45 11.06 -2.91
CA LEU A 49 -3.80 11.84 -4.10
C LEU A 49 -5.10 11.33 -4.72
N GLY A 50 -5.27 10.01 -4.77
CA GLY A 50 -6.50 9.41 -5.22
C GLY A 50 -7.71 9.74 -4.35
N LEU A 51 -7.57 9.71 -3.03
CA LEU A 51 -8.63 10.12 -2.10
C LEU A 51 -9.05 11.56 -2.33
N ARG A 52 -8.08 12.47 -2.57
CA ARG A 52 -8.38 13.86 -2.92
C ARG A 52 -9.14 13.95 -4.25
N ASN A 53 -8.70 13.27 -5.30
CA ASN A 53 -9.38 13.27 -6.59
C ASN A 53 -10.82 12.74 -6.47
N TYR A 54 -11.02 11.66 -5.71
CA TYR A 54 -12.35 11.12 -5.43
C TYR A 54 -13.23 12.14 -4.72
N ARG A 55 -12.71 12.81 -3.69
CA ARG A 55 -13.45 13.84 -2.96
C ARG A 55 -13.76 15.06 -3.81
N ASP A 56 -12.81 15.52 -4.61
CA ASP A 56 -12.99 16.66 -5.51
C ASP A 56 -14.09 16.35 -6.56
N ALA A 57 -14.21 15.09 -7.01
CA ALA A 57 -15.24 14.65 -7.94
C ALA A 57 -16.62 14.39 -7.29
N THR A 58 -16.66 13.88 -6.05
CA THR A 58 -17.91 13.39 -5.41
C THR A 58 -18.41 14.27 -4.26
N GLY A 59 -17.62 15.25 -3.83
CA GLY A 59 -17.86 16.10 -2.67
C GLY A 59 -17.64 15.43 -1.31
N ARG A 60 -17.22 14.16 -1.27
CA ARG A 60 -17.04 13.39 -0.02
C ARG A 60 -15.88 12.40 -0.11
N ASN A 61 -15.31 12.02 1.03
CA ASN A 61 -14.36 10.90 1.06
C ASN A 61 -15.09 9.57 0.76
N PRO A 62 -14.39 8.55 0.22
CA PRO A 62 -14.97 7.23 0.14
C PRO A 62 -15.25 6.71 1.56
N PRO A 63 -16.35 5.98 1.79
CA PRO A 63 -16.60 5.37 3.08
C PRO A 63 -15.50 4.35 3.37
N ALA A 64 -15.01 4.29 4.62
CA ALA A 64 -14.02 3.30 5.04
C ALA A 64 -14.50 1.87 4.72
N VAL A 65 -15.78 1.63 5.04
CA VAL A 65 -16.53 0.43 4.71
C VAL A 65 -17.87 0.84 4.14
N GLN A 66 -18.19 0.36 2.94
CA GLN A 66 -19.54 0.41 2.41
C GLN A 66 -20.35 -0.76 2.99
N LEU A 67 -21.46 -0.45 3.65
CA LEU A 67 -22.39 -1.43 4.21
C LEU A 67 -23.63 -1.57 3.30
N ASP A 68 -24.24 -2.76 3.29
CA ASP A 68 -25.59 -2.93 2.75
C ASP A 68 -26.67 -2.48 3.77
N ALA A 69 -27.95 -2.59 3.39
CA ALA A 69 -29.07 -2.23 4.25
C ALA A 69 -29.16 -3.08 5.54
N GLY A 70 -28.57 -4.27 5.55
CA GLY A 70 -28.48 -5.15 6.72
C GLY A 70 -27.23 -4.95 7.56
N GLY A 71 -26.36 -4.00 7.22
CA GLY A 71 -25.10 -3.76 7.92
C GLY A 71 -23.98 -4.73 7.54
N ARG A 72 -24.12 -5.50 6.46
CA ARG A 72 -23.03 -6.35 5.95
C ARG A 72 -21.99 -5.48 5.25
N SER A 73 -20.72 -5.72 5.56
CA SER A 73 -19.60 -5.10 4.84
C SER A 73 -19.55 -5.57 3.39
N MET A 74 -19.80 -4.65 2.47
CA MET A 74 -19.82 -4.89 1.03
C MET A 74 -18.46 -4.61 0.41
N HIS A 75 -17.95 -3.38 0.55
CA HIS A 75 -16.76 -2.94 -0.17
C HIS A 75 -15.86 -2.03 0.67
N SER A 76 -14.56 -2.14 0.44
CA SER A 76 -13.57 -1.24 1.03
C SER A 76 -13.47 0.06 0.26
N TRP A 77 -13.02 1.12 0.93
CA TRP A 77 -12.60 2.35 0.26
C TRP A 77 -11.58 2.08 -0.86
N ARG A 78 -10.70 1.09 -0.69
CA ARG A 78 -9.69 0.69 -1.69
C ARG A 78 -10.35 0.24 -2.99
N ALA A 79 -11.35 -0.64 -2.93
CA ALA A 79 -12.06 -1.12 -4.11
C ALA A 79 -12.83 0.00 -4.82
N ILE A 80 -13.53 0.85 -4.06
CA ILE A 80 -14.27 2.01 -4.57
C ILE A 80 -13.33 3.01 -5.25
N LEU A 81 -12.24 3.35 -4.57
CA LEU A 81 -11.23 4.26 -5.07
C LEU A 81 -10.62 3.73 -6.37
N CYS A 82 -10.35 2.44 -6.40
CA CYS A 82 -9.78 1.76 -7.55
C CYS A 82 -10.70 1.81 -8.76
N ALA A 83 -11.99 1.47 -8.60
CA ALA A 83 -12.97 1.55 -9.68
C ALA A 83 -13.14 2.98 -10.22
N SER A 84 -13.03 4.00 -9.36
CA SER A 84 -13.18 5.40 -9.77
C SER A 84 -12.00 5.96 -10.57
N GLN A 85 -10.79 5.44 -10.35
CA GLN A 85 -9.56 6.02 -10.90
C GLN A 85 -8.82 5.12 -11.89
N PHE A 86 -9.03 3.82 -11.79
CA PHE A 86 -8.34 2.80 -12.54
C PHE A 86 -9.35 1.79 -13.08
N PRO A 87 -10.06 2.11 -14.18
CA PRO A 87 -11.10 1.23 -14.73
C PRO A 87 -10.61 -0.19 -15.03
N ASP A 88 -9.32 -0.34 -15.35
CA ASP A 88 -8.66 -1.60 -15.71
C ASP A 88 -7.94 -2.28 -14.53
N ALA A 89 -8.15 -1.84 -13.30
CA ALA A 89 -7.40 -2.37 -12.16
C ALA A 89 -7.83 -3.76 -11.69
N PHE A 90 -9.02 -4.21 -12.09
CA PHE A 90 -9.50 -5.55 -11.78
C PHE A 90 -9.17 -6.51 -12.94
N ALA A 91 -8.76 -7.73 -12.60
CA ALA A 91 -8.38 -8.73 -13.61
C ALA A 91 -9.55 -9.18 -14.48
N VAL A 92 -10.75 -9.16 -13.91
CA VAL A 92 -12.05 -9.35 -14.56
C VAL A 92 -13.04 -8.37 -13.93
N PRO A 93 -14.22 -8.10 -14.54
CA PRO A 93 -15.18 -7.16 -13.97
C PRO A 93 -15.52 -7.48 -12.50
N TYR A 94 -15.38 -6.47 -11.64
CA TYR A 94 -15.73 -6.52 -10.23
C TYR A 94 -17.19 -6.07 -10.04
N ASP A 95 -18.00 -6.86 -9.33
CA ASP A 95 -19.42 -6.61 -9.17
C ASP A 95 -19.70 -5.95 -7.81
N PHE A 96 -20.04 -4.66 -7.86
CA PHE A 96 -20.39 -3.86 -6.67
C PHE A 96 -21.80 -4.14 -6.11
N GLY A 97 -22.57 -5.03 -6.74
CA GLY A 97 -23.81 -5.60 -6.17
C GLY A 97 -23.54 -6.82 -5.29
N LEU A 98 -22.33 -7.39 -5.34
CA LEU A 98 -21.93 -8.57 -4.58
C LEU A 98 -20.91 -8.17 -3.50
N PRO A 99 -20.91 -8.83 -2.34
CA PRO A 99 -19.93 -8.53 -1.28
C PRO A 99 -18.50 -8.84 -1.75
N TRP A 100 -17.51 -8.18 -1.16
CA TRP A 100 -16.10 -8.33 -1.54
C TRP A 100 -15.59 -9.79 -1.48
N ASP A 101 -16.13 -10.59 -0.56
CA ASP A 101 -15.79 -11.99 -0.30
C ASP A 101 -16.55 -12.97 -1.19
N HIS A 102 -17.43 -12.48 -2.08
CA HIS A 102 -18.11 -13.32 -3.04
C HIS A 102 -17.09 -13.98 -4.00
N PRO A 103 -17.27 -15.26 -4.38
CA PRO A 103 -16.34 -15.96 -5.28
C PRO A 103 -16.06 -15.26 -6.62
N ALA A 104 -17.00 -14.46 -7.13
CA ALA A 104 -16.78 -13.63 -8.33
C ALA A 104 -15.80 -12.47 -8.06
N ASN A 105 -15.99 -11.74 -6.95
CA ASN A 105 -15.14 -10.61 -6.58
C ASN A 105 -13.75 -11.06 -6.13
N LEU A 106 -13.63 -12.22 -5.48
CA LEU A 106 -12.33 -12.82 -5.18
C LEU A 106 -11.53 -13.18 -6.45
N LYS A 107 -12.18 -13.51 -7.56
CA LYS A 107 -11.53 -13.73 -8.86
C LYS A 107 -11.11 -12.43 -9.54
N ALA A 108 -11.90 -11.36 -9.39
CA ALA A 108 -11.55 -10.03 -9.88
C ALA A 108 -10.34 -9.43 -9.14
N ALA A 109 -10.21 -9.74 -7.85
CA ALA A 109 -9.22 -9.18 -6.94
C ALA A 109 -7.93 -10.01 -6.77
N VAL A 110 -7.63 -10.94 -7.70
CA VAL A 110 -6.49 -11.87 -7.59
C VAL A 110 -5.13 -11.17 -7.60
N VAL A 111 -5.04 -9.97 -8.18
CA VAL A 111 -3.83 -9.14 -8.21
C VAL A 111 -4.20 -7.77 -7.67
N ALA A 112 -3.54 -7.36 -6.60
CA ALA A 112 -3.69 -6.03 -6.06
C ALA A 112 -2.93 -5.01 -6.92
N PRO A 113 -3.46 -3.78 -7.11
CA PRO A 113 -2.74 -2.71 -7.79
C PRO A 113 -1.42 -2.38 -7.08
N ASN A 114 -0.40 -1.97 -7.84
CA ASN A 114 0.93 -1.62 -7.31
C ASN A 114 0.87 -0.52 -6.23
N ASP A 115 -0.15 0.33 -6.26
CA ASP A 115 -0.43 1.44 -5.33
C ASP A 115 -0.82 0.93 -3.95
N MET A 116 -1.36 -0.28 -3.87
CA MET A 116 -1.84 -0.90 -2.65
C MET A 116 -0.82 -1.85 -2.04
N VAL A 117 0.26 -2.21 -2.76
CA VAL A 117 1.18 -3.28 -2.35
C VAL A 117 2.63 -2.85 -2.40
N CYS A 118 3.41 -3.40 -1.46
CA CYS A 118 4.85 -3.31 -1.49
C CYS A 118 5.47 -4.60 -2.05
N LEU A 119 6.06 -4.52 -3.25
CA LEU A 119 6.71 -5.65 -3.92
C LEU A 119 8.04 -6.09 -3.29
N ASN A 120 8.50 -5.42 -2.22
CA ASN A 120 9.62 -5.87 -1.40
C ASN A 120 9.17 -6.75 -0.22
N THR A 121 7.92 -6.63 0.23
CA THR A 121 7.38 -7.43 1.34
C THR A 121 6.52 -8.59 0.85
N GLN A 122 6.01 -8.53 -0.38
CA GLN A 122 5.18 -9.57 -0.98
C GLN A 122 5.68 -9.98 -2.37
N ALA A 123 5.74 -11.30 -2.60
CA ALA A 123 5.96 -11.85 -3.94
C ALA A 123 4.69 -11.70 -4.81
N ALA A 124 4.86 -11.57 -6.11
CA ALA A 124 3.74 -11.54 -7.05
C ALA A 124 3.12 -12.95 -7.21
N PRO A 125 1.78 -13.07 -7.35
CA PRO A 125 0.80 -12.00 -7.29
C PRO A 125 0.55 -11.53 -5.85
N ALA A 126 0.70 -10.23 -5.60
CA ALA A 126 0.38 -9.65 -4.30
C ALA A 126 -1.14 -9.53 -4.17
N ARG A 127 -1.68 -9.95 -3.02
CA ARG A 127 -3.14 -9.99 -2.77
C ARG A 127 -3.56 -9.16 -1.57
N HIS A 128 -2.61 -8.82 -0.70
CA HIS A 128 -2.88 -8.09 0.53
C HIS A 128 -2.43 -6.64 0.39
N ALA A 129 -3.20 -5.71 0.94
CA ALA A 129 -2.81 -4.31 0.99
C ALA A 129 -1.68 -4.10 2.01
N ASN A 130 -0.69 -3.29 1.63
CA ASN A 130 0.35 -2.73 2.51
C ASN A 130 0.05 -1.29 2.90
N VAL A 131 -1.13 -0.76 2.58
CA VAL A 131 -1.58 0.56 3.04
C VAL A 131 -3.00 0.45 3.58
N ALA A 132 -3.22 1.02 4.75
CA ALA A 132 -4.50 1.02 5.42
C ALA A 132 -4.82 2.42 5.98
N ALA A 133 -6.11 2.67 6.16
CA ALA A 133 -6.56 3.73 7.05
C ALA A 133 -6.39 3.30 8.51
N VAL A 134 -6.37 4.26 9.43
CA VAL A 134 -6.58 4.02 10.86
C VAL A 134 -8.07 4.15 11.20
N VAL A 135 -8.62 3.16 11.92
CA VAL A 135 -10.00 3.13 12.40
C VAL A 135 -10.02 2.88 13.91
N ASP A 136 -10.76 3.71 14.65
CA ASP A 136 -10.89 3.64 16.11
C ASP A 136 -12.31 3.97 16.54
N GLY A 137 -13.11 2.93 16.77
CA GLY A 137 -14.55 3.06 17.00
C GLY A 137 -15.27 3.65 15.79
N ASP A 138 -15.87 4.81 15.97
CA ASP A 138 -16.61 5.58 14.97
C ASP A 138 -15.72 6.51 14.11
N LEU A 139 -14.46 6.71 14.50
CA LEU A 139 -13.55 7.61 13.80
C LEU A 139 -12.73 6.84 12.74
N CYS A 140 -12.74 7.37 11.52
CA CYS A 140 -11.85 6.93 10.46
C CYS A 140 -10.90 8.07 10.02
N SER A 141 -9.62 7.73 9.89
CA SER A 141 -8.59 8.63 9.39
C SER A 141 -8.85 9.16 7.97
N LEU A 142 -9.63 8.47 7.14
CA LEU A 142 -10.03 8.96 5.81
C LEU A 142 -10.80 10.27 5.88
N ASP A 143 -11.62 10.45 6.91
CA ASP A 143 -12.43 11.65 7.15
C ASP A 143 -11.59 12.88 7.52
N LEU A 144 -10.32 12.65 7.87
CA LEU A 144 -9.35 13.69 8.18
C LEU A 144 -8.73 14.30 6.94
N THR A 145 -8.91 13.71 5.76
CA THR A 145 -8.37 14.25 4.49
C THR A 145 -8.71 15.73 4.36
N GLY A 146 -7.72 16.57 4.05
CA GLY A 146 -7.83 18.03 3.93
C GLY A 146 -7.96 18.82 5.24
N ARG A 147 -7.94 18.16 6.41
CA ARG A 147 -8.02 18.84 7.72
C ARG A 147 -6.63 19.06 8.30
N VAL A 148 -6.47 20.06 9.16
CA VAL A 148 -5.22 20.28 9.91
C VAL A 148 -5.59 20.48 11.37
N GLY A 149 -4.97 19.71 12.25
CA GLY A 149 -5.17 19.81 13.69
C GLY A 149 -4.30 20.90 14.33
N PRO A 150 -4.52 21.20 15.62
CA PRO A 150 -3.71 22.19 16.35
C PRO A 150 -2.21 21.89 16.36
N GLY A 151 -1.84 20.60 16.31
CA GLY A 151 -0.44 20.13 16.28
C GLY A 151 0.12 19.88 14.87
N GLY A 152 -0.59 20.30 13.82
CA GLY A 152 -0.24 20.01 12.43
C GLY A 152 -1.16 18.97 11.77
N PRO A 153 -0.77 18.43 10.61
CA PRO A 153 -1.62 17.52 9.85
C PRO A 153 -1.69 16.14 10.52
N TRP A 154 -2.82 15.47 10.36
CA TRP A 154 -3.09 14.14 10.92
C TRP A 154 -2.79 13.05 9.90
N ILE A 155 -2.48 11.85 10.36
CA ILE A 155 -2.28 10.70 9.48
C ILE A 155 -3.62 10.28 8.86
N VAL A 156 -3.62 10.08 7.54
CA VAL A 156 -4.76 9.55 6.77
C VAL A 156 -4.51 8.11 6.35
N LEU A 157 -3.30 7.80 5.90
CA LEU A 157 -2.92 6.46 5.45
C LEU A 157 -1.58 6.06 6.06
N VAL A 158 -1.47 4.80 6.43
CA VAL A 158 -0.27 4.21 7.02
C VAL A 158 0.14 2.94 6.29
N GLU A 159 1.44 2.78 6.08
CA GLU A 159 2.03 1.52 5.64
C GLU A 159 1.82 0.43 6.68
N VAL A 160 1.47 -0.77 6.24
CA VAL A 160 1.24 -1.93 7.09
C VAL A 160 2.08 -3.10 6.59
N ALA A 161 2.93 -3.62 7.48
CA ALA A 161 4.00 -4.54 7.11
C ALA A 161 3.50 -5.93 6.69
N ASP A 162 2.47 -6.47 7.36
CA ASP A 162 1.83 -7.76 7.01
C ASP A 162 0.44 -7.89 7.66
N PRO A 163 -0.57 -7.12 7.23
CA PRO A 163 -1.87 -7.17 7.91
C PRO A 163 -2.71 -8.39 7.49
N LYS A 164 -2.26 -9.13 6.46
CA LYS A 164 -3.04 -10.17 5.76
C LYS A 164 -4.46 -9.70 5.37
N ILE A 165 -4.63 -8.41 5.14
CA ILE A 165 -5.87 -7.78 4.69
C ILE A 165 -5.92 -7.90 3.17
N PHE A 166 -6.90 -8.63 2.63
CA PHE A 166 -7.07 -8.65 1.17
C PHE A 166 -7.33 -7.23 0.67
N TRP A 167 -6.79 -6.85 -0.49
CA TRP A 167 -6.83 -5.44 -0.89
C TRP A 167 -8.26 -4.91 -1.10
N THR A 168 -9.23 -5.77 -1.42
CA THR A 168 -10.67 -5.43 -1.49
C THR A 168 -11.44 -5.65 -0.19
N GLU A 169 -10.80 -6.20 0.85
CA GLU A 169 -11.43 -6.44 2.15
C GLU A 169 -11.79 -5.10 2.82
N PRO A 170 -13.05 -4.90 3.25
CA PRO A 170 -13.54 -3.73 3.98
C PRO A 170 -13.08 -3.76 5.43
N ARG A 171 -11.76 -3.76 5.61
CA ARG A 171 -11.09 -3.75 6.90
C ARG A 171 -9.84 -2.90 6.81
N ASP A 172 -9.62 -2.11 7.83
CA ASP A 172 -8.43 -1.30 8.03
C ASP A 172 -7.83 -1.61 9.41
N VAL A 173 -6.89 -0.79 9.89
CA VAL A 173 -6.12 -1.11 11.10
C VAL A 173 -6.48 -0.23 12.28
N THR A 174 -6.46 -0.83 13.46
CA THR A 174 -6.65 -0.13 14.73
C THR A 174 -5.30 0.36 15.29
N PRO A 175 -5.30 1.35 16.20
CA PRO A 175 -4.09 1.73 16.92
C PRO A 175 -3.44 0.55 17.67
N ALA A 176 -4.25 -0.37 18.21
CA ALA A 176 -3.75 -1.57 18.87
C ALA A 176 -3.02 -2.52 17.92
N GLU A 177 -3.53 -2.70 16.69
CA GLU A 177 -2.84 -3.49 15.66
C GLU A 177 -1.55 -2.82 15.19
N ILE A 178 -1.56 -1.49 15.00
CA ILE A 178 -0.34 -0.72 14.69
C ILE A 178 0.71 -0.90 15.78
N ALA A 179 0.28 -0.92 17.05
CA ALA A 179 1.17 -1.16 18.18
C ALA A 179 1.84 -2.55 18.11
N ALA A 180 1.15 -3.54 17.54
CA ALA A 180 1.61 -4.93 17.44
C ALA A 180 2.37 -5.25 16.15
N PHE A 181 2.29 -4.42 15.10
CA PHE A 181 2.98 -4.71 13.84
C PHE A 181 4.49 -4.78 14.00
N ALA A 182 5.10 -5.71 13.24
CA ALA A 182 6.54 -5.71 13.05
C ALA A 182 6.98 -4.37 12.46
N ALA A 183 8.14 -3.88 12.88
CA ALA A 183 8.72 -2.69 12.26
C ALA A 183 8.96 -2.96 10.77
N PRO A 184 8.72 -1.99 9.88
CA PRO A 184 9.02 -2.14 8.48
C PRO A 184 10.52 -2.31 8.29
N HIS A 185 10.92 -2.99 7.23
CA HIS A 185 12.32 -3.24 6.93
C HIS A 185 13.10 -1.96 6.61
N ASP A 186 12.40 -0.93 6.15
CA ASP A 186 13.07 0.26 5.63
C ASP A 186 13.48 1.26 6.73
N PRO A 187 14.55 2.04 6.50
CA PRO A 187 14.96 3.11 7.40
C PRO A 187 13.88 4.19 7.55
N GLY A 188 13.66 4.67 8.78
CA GLY A 188 12.75 5.77 9.10
C GLY A 188 11.34 5.37 9.53
N GLY A 189 11.02 4.07 9.55
CA GLY A 189 9.72 3.58 10.01
C GLY A 189 8.68 3.47 8.90
N PHE A 190 7.41 3.50 9.27
CA PHE A 190 6.29 3.27 8.36
C PHE A 190 6.09 4.49 7.48
N ALA A 191 5.91 4.28 6.17
CA ALA A 191 5.47 5.34 5.30
C ALA A 191 4.04 5.79 5.67
N VAL A 192 3.81 7.09 5.67
CA VAL A 192 2.51 7.70 6.00
C VAL A 192 2.15 8.79 4.98
N ALA A 193 0.85 8.98 4.78
CA ALA A 193 0.31 10.17 4.15
C ALA A 193 -0.51 10.96 5.16
N PHE A 194 -0.30 12.26 5.16
CA PHE A 194 -0.94 13.20 6.06
C PHE A 194 -2.16 13.86 5.42
N SER A 195 -3.00 14.47 6.25
CA SER A 195 -4.26 15.08 5.87
C SER A 195 -4.12 16.28 4.95
N ASP A 196 -3.00 17.00 5.00
CA ASP A 196 -2.69 18.11 4.10
C ASP A 196 -2.13 17.64 2.74
N GLY A 197 -1.94 16.33 2.56
CA GLY A 197 -1.36 15.74 1.36
C GLY A 197 0.16 15.62 1.38
N SER A 198 0.82 16.04 2.45
CA SER A 198 2.24 15.71 2.66
C SER A 198 2.42 14.22 2.98
N SER A 199 3.65 13.72 2.86
CA SER A 199 4.01 12.34 3.20
C SER A 199 5.34 12.28 3.92
N GLY A 200 5.54 11.24 4.70
CA GLY A 200 6.78 11.03 5.44
C GLY A 200 6.93 9.61 5.91
N ARG A 201 7.92 9.38 6.77
CA ARG A 201 8.04 8.13 7.53
C ARG A 201 8.05 8.43 9.00
N LEU A 202 7.35 7.61 9.76
CA LEU A 202 7.20 7.76 11.19
C LEU A 202 7.49 6.44 11.91
N SER A 203 8.05 6.55 13.10
CA SER A 203 8.05 5.48 14.08
C SER A 203 6.63 5.10 14.49
N ARG A 204 6.48 3.90 15.06
CA ARG A 204 5.20 3.44 15.62
C ARG A 204 4.68 4.42 16.67
N GLU A 205 5.57 4.90 17.52
CA GLU A 205 5.27 5.78 18.64
C GLU A 205 4.75 7.14 18.14
N GLU A 206 5.34 7.69 17.09
CA GLU A 206 4.87 8.92 16.44
C GLU A 206 3.49 8.74 15.80
N ILE A 207 3.22 7.59 15.17
CA ILE A 207 1.90 7.29 14.58
C ILE A 207 0.82 7.23 15.65
N LEU A 208 1.08 6.51 16.74
CA LEU A 208 0.15 6.39 17.86
C LEU A 208 -0.08 7.74 18.55
N ALA A 209 0.96 8.54 18.73
CA ALA A 209 0.85 9.88 19.30
C ALA A 209 0.02 10.82 18.39
N ASN A 210 0.26 10.80 17.08
CA ASN A 210 -0.52 11.59 16.12
C ASN A 210 -2.00 11.21 16.17
N TRP A 211 -2.31 9.91 16.17
CA TRP A 211 -3.69 9.42 16.25
C TRP A 211 -4.36 9.78 17.57
N ALA A 212 -3.67 9.61 18.70
CA ALA A 212 -4.19 10.00 20.02
C ALA A 212 -4.54 11.49 20.08
N GLY A 213 -3.72 12.35 19.45
CA GLY A 213 -4.01 13.78 19.31
C GLY A 213 -5.27 14.05 18.49
N ALA A 214 -5.45 13.37 17.35
CA ALA A 214 -6.66 13.48 16.54
C ALA A 214 -7.91 13.03 17.32
N ARG A 215 -7.85 11.88 18.01
CA ARG A 215 -8.96 11.33 18.79
C ARG A 215 -9.34 12.24 19.96
N ALA A 216 -8.38 12.85 20.65
CA ALA A 216 -8.66 13.79 21.73
C ALA A 216 -9.42 15.04 21.25
N VAL A 217 -9.07 15.55 20.06
CA VAL A 217 -9.71 16.73 19.45
C VAL A 217 -11.10 16.41 18.88
N LEU A 218 -11.27 15.22 18.30
CA LEU A 218 -12.50 14.86 17.56
C LEU A 218 -13.50 14.05 18.38
N GLY A 219 -13.05 13.34 19.41
CA GLY A 219 -13.90 12.58 20.33
C GLY A 219 -14.44 13.40 21.51
N SER A 220 -14.09 14.70 21.58
CA SER A 220 -14.65 15.65 22.54
C SER A 220 -15.87 16.42 21.99
N VAL A 221 -16.42 15.96 20.86
CA VAL A 221 -17.62 16.50 20.18
C VAL A 221 -18.77 15.53 20.30
#